data_AF-A0A2D6KEJ2-F1
#
_entry.id   AF-A0A2D6KEJ2-F1
#
_cell.length_a   1.000
_cell.length_b   1.000
_cell.length_c   1.000
_cell.angle_alpha   90.00
_cell.angle_beta   90.00
_cell.angle_gamma   90.00
#
_symmetry.space_group_name_H-M   'P 1'
#
loop_
_entity.id
_entity.type
_entity.pdbx_description
1 polymer ?
#
loop_
_entity_poly.entity_id
_entity_poly.type
_entity_poly.pdbx_seq_one_letter_code
_entity_poly.pdbx_strand_id
1 'polypeptide(L)'
;MDFEPINLDGFDGRDEALAKIKRYIHHITPIMFYRTNDLIHSKRVLWHLEQAIPDILQVYGTDFDVKYSRTLALVHDDVEILTGDVQLHDKEHMGSGELEALAAEENNAIPKLVSMYNGIANGYDYAELLATAKEKDRLESQFVSFFDKFDGGGEAWHEVWAGNHCFLLPAGGNHGKEGGYVRRLNEFPTKYPAMSRFFDQFPEYLPQPFDFKSVADRSKPHTEISLQEDSGYSPYERWRIPIMKHEGADILTTQIEFS
;
A
#
# COMPACT_ATOMS: atom_id res chain seq x y z
N MET A 1 -7.16 17.42 11.88
CA MET A 1 -6.28 18.30 11.09
C MET A 1 -6.93 18.45 9.74
N ASP A 2 -6.98 19.66 9.21
CA ASP A 2 -7.47 19.90 7.86
C ASP A 2 -6.44 19.35 6.86
N PHE A 3 -6.92 18.68 5.81
CA PHE A 3 -6.06 18.12 4.77
C PHE A 3 -5.44 19.26 3.96
N GLU A 4 -4.11 19.33 3.95
CA GLU A 4 -3.39 20.28 3.10
C GLU A 4 -3.20 19.66 1.70
N PRO A 5 -3.70 20.30 0.64
CA PRO A 5 -3.48 19.81 -0.72
C PRO A 5 -1.98 19.70 -1.05
N ILE A 6 -1.57 18.57 -1.60
CA ILE A 6 -0.21 18.34 -2.08
C ILE A 6 -0.10 18.96 -3.48
N ASN A 7 0.82 19.91 -3.66
CA ASN A 7 1.03 20.56 -4.96
C ASN A 7 1.93 19.69 -5.85
N LEU A 8 1.38 19.22 -6.98
CA LEU A 8 2.11 18.50 -8.04
C LEU A 8 2.02 19.24 -9.38
N ASP A 9 2.13 20.58 -9.36
CA ASP A 9 2.14 21.41 -10.56
C ASP A 9 3.31 21.01 -11.48
N GLY A 10 2.99 20.74 -12.75
CA GLY A 10 3.94 20.24 -13.76
C GLY A 10 4.11 18.72 -13.77
N PHE A 11 3.21 17.98 -13.14
CA PHE A 11 3.09 16.51 -13.24
C PHE A 11 1.94 16.10 -14.17
N ASP A 12 1.72 16.86 -15.25
CA ASP A 12 0.64 16.61 -16.22
C ASP A 12 0.77 15.19 -16.82
N GLY A 13 -0.35 14.44 -16.87
CA GLY A 13 -0.37 13.08 -17.42
C GLY A 13 0.07 11.98 -16.45
N ARG A 14 0.55 12.33 -15.24
CA ARG A 14 0.98 11.36 -14.22
C ARG A 14 -0.15 10.46 -13.75
N ASP A 15 -1.29 11.05 -13.38
CA ASP A 15 -2.44 10.30 -12.88
C ASP A 15 -2.95 9.30 -13.93
N GLU A 16 -3.00 9.71 -15.21
CA GLU A 16 -3.37 8.83 -16.31
C GLU A 16 -2.35 7.72 -16.57
N ALA A 17 -1.07 7.95 -16.28
CA ALA A 17 -0.03 6.93 -16.40
C ALA A 17 -0.18 5.88 -15.31
N LEU A 18 -0.29 6.29 -14.04
CA LEU A 18 -0.49 5.38 -12.91
C LEU A 18 -1.81 4.62 -12.99
N ALA A 19 -2.89 5.26 -13.44
CA ALA A 19 -4.20 4.61 -13.58
C ALA A 19 -4.21 3.44 -14.59
N LYS A 20 -3.23 3.36 -15.48
CA LYS A 20 -3.08 2.26 -16.45
C LYS A 20 -2.37 1.04 -15.87
N ILE A 21 -1.64 1.21 -14.77
CA ILE A 21 -0.90 0.12 -14.14
C ILE A 21 -1.87 -0.57 -13.19
N LYS A 22 -2.27 -1.79 -13.57
CA LYS A 22 -3.22 -2.58 -12.79
C LYS A 22 -2.45 -3.37 -11.74
N ARG A 23 -2.98 -3.39 -10.52
CA ARG A 23 -2.39 -4.13 -9.39
C ARG A 23 -2.74 -5.60 -9.44
N TYR A 24 -1.91 -6.43 -8.81
CA TYR A 24 -2.13 -7.88 -8.65
C TYR A 24 -2.25 -8.66 -9.96
N ILE A 25 -1.66 -8.17 -11.06
CA ILE A 25 -1.62 -8.91 -12.33
C ILE A 25 -0.60 -10.04 -12.19
N HIS A 26 -1.06 -11.18 -11.71
CA HIS A 26 -0.21 -12.33 -11.41
C HIS A 26 -0.94 -13.65 -11.58
N HIS A 27 -0.21 -14.73 -11.89
CA HIS A 27 -0.81 -16.04 -12.16
C HIS A 27 -1.45 -16.71 -10.93
N ILE A 28 -1.03 -16.37 -9.71
CA ILE A 28 -1.65 -16.86 -8.46
C ILE A 28 -2.90 -16.07 -8.06
N THR A 29 -3.07 -14.86 -8.58
CA THR A 29 -4.24 -13.99 -8.40
C THR A 29 -4.84 -13.64 -9.76
N PRO A 30 -5.24 -14.66 -10.57
CA PRO A 30 -5.66 -14.45 -11.95
C PRO A 30 -6.94 -13.63 -12.07
N ILE A 31 -7.74 -13.59 -10.99
CA ILE A 31 -9.02 -12.88 -10.89
C ILE A 31 -9.04 -12.13 -9.57
N MET A 32 -9.26 -10.82 -9.64
CA MET A 32 -9.44 -9.93 -8.49
C MET A 32 -10.74 -9.16 -8.70
N PHE A 33 -11.75 -9.47 -7.89
CA PHE A 33 -13.11 -8.95 -8.05
C PHE A 33 -13.13 -7.42 -8.05
N TYR A 34 -12.34 -6.77 -7.20
CA TYR A 34 -12.27 -5.32 -7.01
C TYR A 34 -10.91 -4.76 -7.41
N ARG A 35 -10.37 -5.22 -8.56
CA ARG A 35 -9.05 -4.80 -9.01
C ARG A 35 -8.95 -3.28 -9.13
N THR A 36 -7.82 -2.75 -8.69
CA THR A 36 -7.51 -1.32 -8.72
C THR A 36 -6.22 -1.06 -9.52
N ASN A 37 -5.71 0.17 -9.44
CA ASN A 37 -4.51 0.65 -10.09
C ASN A 37 -3.64 1.46 -9.12
N ASP A 38 -2.42 1.78 -9.55
CA ASP A 38 -1.44 2.44 -8.66
C ASP A 38 -1.79 3.89 -8.32
N LEU A 39 -2.62 4.55 -9.12
CA LEU A 39 -3.13 5.88 -8.78
C LEU A 39 -4.00 5.81 -7.52
N ILE A 40 -4.93 4.85 -7.49
CA ILE A 40 -5.83 4.68 -6.35
C ILE A 40 -5.05 4.16 -5.14
N HIS A 41 -4.15 3.19 -5.34
CA HIS A 41 -3.27 2.70 -4.28
C HIS A 41 -2.48 3.82 -3.61
N SER A 42 -1.80 4.67 -4.39
CA SER A 42 -1.02 5.80 -3.86
C SER A 42 -1.88 6.76 -3.01
N LYS A 43 -3.13 6.98 -3.42
CA LYS A 43 -4.09 7.79 -2.64
C LYS A 43 -4.49 7.10 -1.33
N ARG A 44 -4.72 5.78 -1.34
CA ARG A 44 -5.05 4.99 -0.15
C ARG A 44 -3.91 4.93 0.85
N VAL A 45 -2.66 4.75 0.37
CA VAL A 45 -1.45 4.84 1.20
C VAL A 45 -1.40 6.18 1.92
N LEU A 46 -1.64 7.29 1.21
CA LEU A 46 -1.75 8.62 1.83
C LEU A 46 -2.87 8.68 2.88
N TRP A 47 -4.07 8.17 2.60
CA TRP A 47 -5.17 8.24 3.57
C TRP A 47 -4.92 7.40 4.82
N HIS A 48 -4.30 6.23 4.70
CA HIS A 48 -3.90 5.43 5.85
C HIS A 48 -2.83 6.14 6.68
N LEU A 49 -1.85 6.75 6.01
CA LEU A 49 -0.85 7.59 6.66
C LEU A 49 -1.50 8.77 7.40
N GLU A 50 -2.46 9.47 6.79
CA GLU A 50 -3.23 10.55 7.44
C GLU A 50 -3.91 10.12 8.73
N GLN A 51 -4.52 8.94 8.74
CA GLN A 51 -5.14 8.42 9.96
C GLN A 51 -4.12 8.14 11.07
N ALA A 52 -2.89 7.75 10.70
CA ALA A 52 -1.85 7.40 11.63
C ALA A 52 -0.98 8.58 12.09
N ILE A 53 -0.96 9.70 11.36
CA ILE A 53 -0.14 10.88 11.68
C ILE A 53 -0.27 11.33 13.15
N PRO A 54 -1.46 11.41 13.77
CA PRO A 54 -1.56 11.78 15.19
C PRO A 54 -0.78 10.83 16.12
N ASP A 55 -0.85 9.52 15.87
CA ASP A 55 -0.17 8.48 16.65
C ASP A 55 1.34 8.52 16.39
N ILE A 56 1.75 8.74 15.14
CA ILE A 56 3.16 8.92 14.74
C ILE A 56 3.76 10.14 15.44
N LEU A 57 3.08 11.28 15.40
CA LEU A 57 3.53 12.52 16.07
C LEU A 57 3.55 12.39 17.59
N GLN A 58 2.69 11.55 18.18
CA GLN A 58 2.77 11.25 19.61
C GLN A 58 4.09 10.54 19.98
N VAL A 59 4.67 9.74 19.08
CA VAL A 59 5.90 8.95 19.32
C VAL A 59 7.16 9.73 18.95
N TYR A 60 7.14 10.40 17.79
CA TYR A 60 8.32 11.03 17.19
C TYR A 60 8.29 12.56 17.21
N GLY A 61 7.15 13.18 17.52
CA GLY A 61 7.03 14.64 17.59
C GLY A 61 7.51 15.32 16.31
N THR A 62 8.44 16.25 16.46
CA THR A 62 9.01 17.03 15.35
C THR A 62 10.04 16.28 14.50
N ASP A 63 10.42 15.06 14.90
CA ASP A 63 11.37 14.24 14.14
C ASP A 63 10.73 13.58 12.90
N PHE A 64 9.42 13.72 12.73
CA PHE A 64 8.66 13.22 11.58
C PHE A 64 8.16 14.39 10.72
N ASP A 65 8.68 14.51 9.49
CA ASP A 65 8.21 15.51 8.53
C ASP A 65 6.92 15.03 7.84
N VAL A 66 5.78 15.47 8.40
CA VAL A 66 4.44 15.18 7.90
C VAL A 66 4.26 15.60 6.44
N LYS A 67 4.81 16.76 6.03
CA LYS A 67 4.61 17.26 4.68
C LYS A 67 5.43 16.43 3.68
N TYR A 68 6.64 16.05 4.07
CA TYR A 68 7.48 15.15 3.28
C TYR A 68 6.81 13.78 3.15
N SER A 69 6.34 13.17 4.25
CA SER A 69 5.72 11.84 4.24
C SER A 69 4.46 11.79 3.38
N ARG A 70 3.63 12.85 3.43
CA ARG A 70 2.44 13.01 2.58
C ARG A 70 2.80 13.05 1.09
N THR A 71 3.81 13.85 0.75
CA THR A 71 4.28 13.99 -0.64
C THR A 71 4.86 12.67 -1.13
N LEU A 72 5.70 12.03 -0.32
CA LEU A 72 6.31 10.75 -0.59
C LEU A 72 5.26 9.66 -0.81
N ALA A 73 4.23 9.58 0.03
CA ALA A 73 3.15 8.61 -0.12
C ALA A 73 2.45 8.70 -1.49
N LEU A 74 2.28 9.91 -2.04
CA LEU A 74 1.68 10.04 -3.36
C LEU A 74 2.61 9.56 -4.47
N VAL A 75 3.91 9.84 -4.39
CA VAL A 75 4.86 9.62 -5.51
C VAL A 75 5.69 8.35 -5.40
N HIS A 76 5.52 7.55 -4.34
CA HIS A 76 6.40 6.41 -4.06
C HIS A 76 6.46 5.36 -5.18
N ASP A 77 5.37 5.18 -5.92
CA ASP A 77 5.25 4.22 -7.03
C ASP A 77 5.44 4.87 -8.42
N ASP A 78 5.85 6.13 -8.52
CA ASP A 78 6.01 6.78 -9.83
C ASP A 78 7.06 6.10 -10.71
N VAL A 79 8.01 5.39 -10.10
CA VAL A 79 8.99 4.55 -10.82
C VAL A 79 8.29 3.51 -11.71
N GLU A 80 7.14 2.99 -11.26
CA GLU A 80 6.36 1.96 -11.95
C GLU A 80 5.74 2.45 -13.27
N ILE A 81 5.64 3.77 -13.49
CA ILE A 81 5.27 4.35 -14.79
C ILE A 81 6.21 3.87 -15.91
N LEU A 82 7.49 3.65 -15.59
CA LEU A 82 8.49 3.18 -16.55
C LEU A 82 8.84 1.71 -16.41
N THR A 83 8.77 1.14 -15.20
CA THR A 83 9.20 -0.24 -14.93
C THR A 83 8.05 -1.25 -14.89
N GLY A 84 6.81 -0.78 -14.71
CA GLY A 84 5.67 -1.62 -14.33
C GLY A 84 5.73 -2.06 -12.86
N ASP A 85 4.60 -2.60 -12.39
CA ASP A 85 4.45 -3.16 -11.04
C ASP A 85 5.00 -4.60 -11.00
N VAL A 86 6.16 -4.76 -10.34
CA VAL A 86 6.73 -6.08 -10.05
C VAL A 86 6.12 -6.59 -8.75
N GLN A 87 5.33 -7.65 -8.88
CA GLN A 87 4.54 -8.20 -7.78
C GLN A 87 5.43 -8.66 -6.63
N LEU A 88 4.97 -8.42 -5.40
CA LEU A 88 5.69 -8.82 -4.19
C LEU A 88 6.07 -10.30 -4.21
N HIS A 89 5.14 -11.17 -4.63
CA HIS A 89 5.38 -12.61 -4.71
C HIS A 89 6.59 -12.95 -5.58
N ASP A 90 6.71 -12.34 -6.77
CA ASP A 90 7.86 -12.54 -7.65
C ASP A 90 9.15 -12.05 -6.98
N LYS A 91 9.11 -10.86 -6.35
CA LYS A 91 10.27 -10.32 -5.61
C LYS A 91 10.75 -11.25 -4.50
N GLU A 92 9.88 -12.02 -3.84
CA GLU A 92 10.29 -12.99 -2.80
C GLU A 92 11.06 -14.19 -3.36
N HIS A 93 10.85 -14.52 -4.63
CA HIS A 93 11.45 -15.68 -5.30
C HIS A 93 12.63 -15.31 -6.20
N MET A 94 12.86 -14.02 -6.43
CA MET A 94 14.02 -13.52 -7.15
C MET A 94 15.33 -13.81 -6.41
N GLY A 95 16.34 -14.25 -7.16
CA GLY A 95 17.71 -14.35 -6.67
C GLY A 95 18.35 -12.97 -6.49
N SER A 96 19.50 -12.92 -5.80
CA SER A 96 20.20 -11.65 -5.56
C SER A 96 20.54 -10.89 -6.84
N GLY A 97 20.98 -11.58 -7.89
CA GLY A 97 21.30 -10.95 -9.18
C GLY A 97 20.07 -10.37 -9.90
N GLU A 98 18.90 -10.98 -9.74
CA GLU A 98 17.64 -10.46 -10.31
C GLU A 98 17.16 -9.23 -9.53
N LEU A 99 17.27 -9.26 -8.20
CA LEU A 99 16.99 -8.12 -7.34
C LEU A 99 17.93 -6.94 -7.63
N GLU A 100 19.22 -7.20 -7.87
CA GLU A 100 20.19 -6.18 -8.27
C GLU A 100 19.86 -5.58 -9.64
N ALA A 101 19.45 -6.42 -10.61
CA ALA A 101 19.05 -5.97 -11.94
C ALA A 101 17.79 -5.09 -11.87
N LEU A 102 16.79 -5.50 -11.08
CA LEU A 102 15.57 -4.73 -10.87
C LEU A 102 15.89 -3.38 -10.19
N ALA A 103 16.71 -3.39 -9.14
CA ALA A 103 17.13 -2.15 -8.47
C ALA A 103 17.89 -1.21 -9.41
N ALA A 104 18.69 -1.75 -10.34
CA ALA A 104 19.38 -0.97 -11.36
C ALA A 104 18.39 -0.38 -12.39
N GLU A 105 17.36 -1.12 -12.79
CA GLU A 105 16.31 -0.63 -13.68
C GLU A 105 15.53 0.52 -13.04
N GLU A 106 15.09 0.35 -11.79
CA GLU A 106 14.41 1.39 -11.00
C GLU A 106 15.30 2.65 -10.86
N ASN A 107 16.60 2.48 -10.54
CA ASN A 107 17.55 3.59 -10.46
C ASN A 107 17.70 4.35 -11.79
N ASN A 108 17.69 3.63 -12.91
CA ASN A 108 17.81 4.22 -14.24
C ASN A 108 16.50 4.89 -14.72
N ALA A 109 15.37 4.60 -14.08
CA ALA A 109 14.07 5.22 -14.35
C ALA A 109 13.95 6.62 -13.71
N ILE A 110 14.53 6.83 -12.52
CA ILE A 110 14.48 8.11 -11.79
C ILE A 110 14.86 9.32 -12.65
N PRO A 111 16.04 9.39 -13.30
CA PRO A 111 16.41 10.57 -14.10
C PRO A 111 15.49 10.78 -15.31
N LYS A 112 14.87 9.71 -15.84
CA LYS A 112 13.89 9.83 -16.92
C LYS A 112 12.59 10.44 -16.41
N LEU A 113 12.07 9.98 -15.27
CA LEU A 113 10.87 10.55 -14.65
C LEU A 113 11.04 12.01 -14.26
N VAL A 114 12.19 12.36 -13.68
CA VAL A 114 12.53 13.76 -13.34
C VAL A 114 12.58 14.65 -14.60
N SER A 115 12.92 14.10 -15.76
CA SER A 115 12.88 14.84 -17.04
C SER A 115 11.47 14.95 -17.65
N MET A 116 10.56 14.04 -17.28
CA MET A 116 9.17 14.02 -17.75
C MET A 116 8.29 15.00 -16.98
N TYR A 117 8.60 15.21 -15.70
CA TYR A 117 7.81 16.03 -14.79
C TYR A 117 8.62 17.22 -14.25
N ASN A 118 7.97 18.06 -13.46
CA ASN A 118 8.69 19.07 -12.69
C ASN A 118 9.65 18.39 -11.71
N GLY A 119 10.89 18.88 -11.64
CA GLY A 119 11.89 18.37 -10.69
C GLY A 119 11.55 18.65 -9.22
N ILE A 120 10.44 19.35 -8.95
CA ILE A 120 9.97 19.72 -7.61
C ILE A 120 8.54 19.21 -7.39
N ALA A 121 8.34 18.35 -6.40
CA ALA A 121 7.03 17.88 -5.93
C ALA A 121 6.72 18.48 -4.56
N ASN A 122 5.67 19.28 -4.46
CA ASN A 122 5.24 19.94 -3.22
C ASN A 122 6.33 20.73 -2.47
N GLY A 123 7.30 21.26 -3.22
CA GLY A 123 8.46 21.99 -2.69
C GLY A 123 9.66 21.12 -2.30
N TYR A 124 9.61 19.81 -2.55
CA TYR A 124 10.73 18.89 -2.35
C TYR A 124 11.33 18.47 -3.69
N ASP A 125 12.62 18.15 -3.70
CA ASP A 125 13.30 17.60 -4.87
C ASP A 125 12.70 16.23 -5.23
N TYR A 126 12.24 16.10 -6.46
CA TYR A 126 11.52 14.90 -6.89
C TYR A 126 12.45 13.69 -7.03
N ALA A 127 13.71 13.89 -7.45
CA ALA A 127 14.68 12.80 -7.53
C ALA A 127 15.00 12.25 -6.14
N GLU A 128 15.13 13.15 -5.14
CA GLU A 128 15.30 12.77 -3.74
C GLU A 128 14.13 11.94 -3.22
N LEU A 129 12.88 12.37 -3.48
CA LEU A 129 11.68 11.63 -3.07
C LEU A 129 11.68 10.20 -3.63
N LEU A 130 11.94 10.03 -4.93
CA LEU A 130 11.98 8.70 -5.56
C LEU A 130 13.11 7.83 -4.99
N ALA A 131 14.29 8.40 -4.79
CA ALA A 131 15.41 7.69 -4.18
C ALA A 131 15.09 7.26 -2.74
N THR A 132 14.50 8.15 -1.94
CA THR A 132 14.10 7.86 -0.56
C THR A 132 13.00 6.80 -0.47
N ALA A 133 12.00 6.82 -1.36
CA ALA A 133 10.97 5.77 -1.43
C ALA A 133 11.60 4.37 -1.65
N LYS A 134 12.63 4.32 -2.49
CA LYS A 134 13.37 3.10 -2.80
C LYS A 134 14.25 2.63 -1.63
N GLU A 135 15.13 3.49 -1.15
CA GLU A 135 16.15 3.14 -0.14
C GLU A 135 15.57 2.93 1.27
N LYS A 136 14.45 3.59 1.58
CA LYS A 136 13.72 3.44 2.86
C LYS A 136 14.60 3.77 4.08
N ASP A 137 15.52 4.72 3.91
CA ASP A 137 16.53 5.12 4.88
C ASP A 137 16.04 6.19 5.86
N ARG A 138 14.92 6.85 5.55
CA ARG A 138 14.27 7.87 6.38
C ARG A 138 13.04 7.33 7.10
N LEU A 139 12.72 7.88 8.27
CA LEU A 139 11.55 7.48 9.06
C LEU A 139 10.25 7.61 8.25
N GLU A 140 10.09 8.70 7.49
CA GLU A 140 8.93 8.94 6.62
C GLU A 140 8.77 7.82 5.58
N SER A 141 9.87 7.44 4.93
CA SER A 141 9.87 6.39 3.90
C SER A 141 9.59 4.99 4.45
N GLN A 142 9.95 4.74 5.70
CA GLN A 142 9.64 3.49 6.38
C GLN A 142 8.14 3.41 6.71
N PHE A 143 7.53 4.51 7.17
CA PHE A 143 6.09 4.60 7.36
C PHE A 143 5.30 4.51 6.05
N VAL A 144 5.75 5.19 4.98
CA VAL A 144 5.14 5.04 3.65
C VAL A 144 5.24 3.59 3.19
N SER A 145 6.39 2.94 3.33
CA SER A 145 6.54 1.53 2.98
C SER A 145 5.65 0.61 3.81
N PHE A 146 5.40 0.93 5.09
CA PHE A 146 4.45 0.19 5.92
C PHE A 146 3.03 0.33 5.38
N PHE A 147 2.59 1.54 5.06
CA PHE A 147 1.24 1.78 4.57
C PHE A 147 1.00 1.30 3.14
N ASP A 148 2.02 1.29 2.28
CA ASP A 148 2.03 0.58 0.99
C ASP A 148 1.70 -0.92 1.18
N LYS A 149 2.43 -1.60 2.08
CA LYS A 149 2.14 -3.01 2.36
C LYS A 149 0.83 -3.22 3.11
N PHE A 150 0.40 -2.26 3.92
CA PHE A 150 -0.88 -2.31 4.61
C PHE A 150 -2.05 -2.22 3.62
N ASP A 151 -1.97 -1.31 2.63
CA ASP A 151 -2.98 -1.21 1.58
C ASP A 151 -3.02 -2.47 0.71
N GLY A 152 -1.86 -2.98 0.28
CA GLY A 152 -1.79 -4.26 -0.43
C GLY A 152 -2.39 -5.43 0.37
N GLY A 153 -2.16 -5.47 1.69
CA GLY A 153 -2.80 -6.44 2.58
C GLY A 153 -4.31 -6.25 2.68
N GLY A 154 -4.77 -5.00 2.78
CA GLY A 154 -6.18 -4.63 2.78
C GLY A 154 -6.92 -5.05 1.51
N GLU A 155 -6.32 -4.85 0.34
CA GLU A 155 -6.83 -5.34 -0.94
C GLU A 155 -7.01 -6.86 -0.93
N ALA A 156 -6.01 -7.60 -0.42
CA ALA A 156 -6.10 -9.06 -0.33
C ALA A 156 -7.16 -9.54 0.68
N TRP A 157 -7.28 -8.86 1.82
CA TRP A 157 -8.34 -9.14 2.79
C TRP A 157 -9.71 -8.85 2.19
N HIS A 158 -9.87 -7.74 1.48
CA HIS A 158 -11.13 -7.37 0.84
C HIS A 158 -11.63 -8.46 -0.11
N GLU A 159 -10.73 -9.03 -0.93
CA GLU A 159 -11.02 -10.16 -1.82
C GLU A 159 -11.42 -11.42 -1.05
N VAL A 160 -10.74 -11.74 0.06
CA VAL A 160 -11.10 -12.87 0.93
C VAL A 160 -12.51 -12.69 1.52
N TRP A 161 -12.83 -11.50 2.03
CA TRP A 161 -14.17 -11.18 2.54
C TRP A 161 -15.24 -11.09 1.44
N ALA A 162 -14.85 -11.11 0.16
CA ALA A 162 -15.76 -11.27 -0.96
C ALA A 162 -15.95 -12.73 -1.41
N GLY A 163 -15.24 -13.67 -0.77
CA GLY A 163 -15.26 -15.09 -1.13
C GLY A 163 -14.26 -15.48 -2.22
N ASN A 164 -13.25 -14.66 -2.51
CA ASN A 164 -12.24 -14.97 -3.52
C ASN A 164 -11.08 -15.79 -2.92
N HIS A 165 -11.08 -17.11 -3.15
CA HIS A 165 -10.06 -18.02 -2.64
C HIS A 165 -8.66 -17.81 -3.24
N CYS A 166 -8.53 -17.14 -4.39
CA CYS A 166 -7.21 -16.84 -4.99
C CYS A 166 -6.37 -15.94 -4.08
N PHE A 167 -7.01 -15.16 -3.20
CA PHE A 167 -6.34 -14.24 -2.29
C PHE A 167 -6.02 -14.81 -0.91
N LEU A 168 -6.29 -16.11 -0.68
CA LEU A 168 -5.91 -16.73 0.60
C LEU A 168 -4.41 -16.62 0.85
N LEU A 169 -3.57 -16.98 -0.12
CA LEU A 169 -2.11 -16.93 0.04
C LEU A 169 -1.60 -15.51 0.36
N PRO A 170 -1.91 -14.46 -0.44
CA PRO A 170 -1.46 -13.10 -0.11
C PRO A 170 -2.07 -12.58 1.20
N ALA A 171 -3.32 -12.90 1.54
CA ALA A 171 -3.93 -12.45 2.80
C ALA A 171 -3.22 -12.97 4.06
N GLY A 172 -2.66 -14.18 4.02
CA GLY A 172 -2.02 -14.86 5.15
C GLY A 172 -2.26 -16.38 5.20
N GLY A 173 -3.20 -16.86 4.39
CA GLY A 173 -3.52 -18.27 4.19
C GLY A 173 -3.98 -18.96 5.48
N ASN A 174 -3.73 -20.27 5.54
CA ASN A 174 -3.86 -21.06 6.79
C ASN A 174 -2.58 -21.01 7.64
N HIS A 175 -1.56 -20.28 7.19
CA HIS A 175 -0.24 -20.24 7.82
C HIS A 175 -0.14 -19.19 8.93
N GLY A 176 -1.26 -18.50 9.25
CA GLY A 176 -1.34 -17.58 10.37
C GLY A 176 -0.29 -16.46 10.28
N LYS A 177 0.60 -16.37 11.28
CA LYS A 177 1.67 -15.34 11.34
C LYS A 177 2.75 -15.50 10.27
N GLU A 178 2.80 -16.65 9.59
CA GLU A 178 3.90 -17.00 8.69
C GLU A 178 3.56 -16.77 7.21
N GLY A 179 2.31 -16.44 6.90
CA GLY A 179 1.84 -16.25 5.53
C GLY A 179 1.62 -14.80 5.14
N GLY A 180 1.81 -14.50 3.85
CA GLY A 180 1.29 -13.31 3.18
C GLY A 180 1.58 -11.97 3.86
N TYR A 181 0.62 -11.05 3.77
CA TYR A 181 0.72 -9.72 4.36
C TYR A 181 0.70 -9.72 5.89
N VAL A 182 0.11 -10.73 6.54
CA VAL A 182 0.22 -10.88 8.00
C VAL A 182 1.68 -11.01 8.41
N ARG A 183 2.44 -11.92 7.79
CA ARG A 183 3.88 -12.05 8.04
C ARG A 183 4.61 -10.75 7.74
N ARG A 184 4.41 -10.21 6.53
CA ARG A 184 5.17 -9.05 6.04
C ARG A 184 5.01 -7.83 6.93
N LEU A 185 3.79 -7.51 7.35
CA LEU A 185 3.55 -6.37 8.24
C LEU A 185 4.19 -6.59 9.62
N ASN A 186 4.19 -7.83 10.13
CA ASN A 186 4.85 -8.17 11.40
C ASN A 186 6.40 -8.18 11.31
N GLU A 187 7.00 -8.17 10.11
CA GLU A 187 8.45 -8.06 9.94
C GLU A 187 8.95 -6.60 10.08
N PHE A 188 8.07 -5.59 9.95
CA PHE A 188 8.46 -4.18 9.96
C PHE A 188 9.22 -3.71 11.21
N PRO A 189 8.80 -4.05 12.45
CA PRO A 189 9.55 -3.65 13.65
C PRO A 189 11.00 -4.15 13.65
N THR A 190 11.25 -5.33 13.09
CA THR A 190 12.58 -5.93 12.98
C THR A 190 13.36 -5.36 11.80
N LYS A 191 12.70 -5.19 10.65
CA LYS A 191 13.32 -4.68 9.42
C LYS A 191 13.69 -3.20 9.52
N TYR A 192 12.87 -2.41 10.22
CA TYR A 192 13.03 -0.98 10.44
C TYR A 192 13.01 -0.66 11.93
N PRO A 193 14.12 -0.85 12.65
CA PRO A 193 14.17 -0.68 14.10
C PRO A 193 13.75 0.71 14.58
N ALA A 194 13.90 1.74 13.75
CA ALA A 194 13.44 3.10 14.07
C ALA A 194 11.92 3.18 14.29
N MET A 195 11.13 2.29 13.65
CA MET A 195 9.68 2.21 13.81
C MET A 195 9.23 1.41 15.04
N SER A 196 10.13 0.64 15.68
CA SER A 196 9.76 -0.28 16.78
C SER A 196 8.99 0.42 17.89
N ARG A 197 9.43 1.62 18.29
CA ARG A 197 8.78 2.45 19.31
C ARG A 197 7.31 2.76 19.01
N PHE A 198 6.95 2.91 17.74
CA PHE A 198 5.57 3.12 17.33
C PHE A 198 4.72 1.88 17.58
N PHE A 199 5.21 0.71 17.17
CA PHE A 199 4.48 -0.54 17.34
C PHE A 199 4.43 -1.03 18.79
N ASP A 200 5.41 -0.66 19.62
CA ASP A 200 5.36 -0.91 21.07
C ASP A 200 4.22 -0.14 21.74
N GLN A 201 3.94 1.08 21.25
CA GLN A 201 2.89 1.93 21.79
C GLN A 201 1.52 1.69 21.14
N PHE A 202 1.50 1.33 19.85
CA PHE A 202 0.29 1.10 19.05
C PHE A 202 0.35 -0.29 18.37
N PRO A 203 0.35 -1.39 19.15
CA PRO A 203 0.47 -2.74 18.61
C PRO A 203 -0.70 -3.14 17.70
N GLU A 204 -1.84 -2.45 17.78
CA GLU A 204 -3.02 -2.68 16.97
C GLU A 204 -2.85 -2.33 15.48
N TYR A 205 -1.76 -1.65 15.10
CA TYR A 205 -1.40 -1.48 13.68
C TYR A 205 -0.88 -2.77 13.06
N LEU A 206 -0.38 -3.72 13.87
CA LEU A 206 0.13 -4.99 13.37
C LEU A 206 -1.00 -6.03 13.26
N PRO A 207 -1.13 -6.70 12.11
CA PRO A 207 -2.17 -7.70 11.93
C PRO A 207 -1.92 -8.92 12.82
N GLN A 208 -3.00 -9.47 13.36
CA GLN A 208 -3.00 -10.75 14.05
C GLN A 208 -3.38 -11.89 13.09
N PRO A 209 -3.03 -13.15 13.40
CA PRO A 209 -3.55 -14.32 12.70
C PRO A 209 -5.07 -14.32 12.65
N PHE A 210 -5.61 -14.79 11.54
CA PHE A 210 -7.05 -14.89 11.32
C PHE A 210 -7.37 -16.11 10.47
N ASP A 211 -8.58 -16.66 10.60
CA ASP A 211 -9.05 -17.79 9.79
C ASP A 211 -9.63 -17.28 8.46
N PHE A 212 -8.75 -16.79 7.58
CA PHE A 212 -9.12 -16.26 6.27
C PHE A 212 -9.81 -17.30 5.38
N LYS A 213 -9.50 -18.59 5.54
CA LYS A 213 -10.16 -19.65 4.78
C LYS A 213 -11.63 -19.74 5.16
N SER A 214 -11.94 -19.78 6.46
CA SER A 214 -13.33 -19.81 6.91
C SER A 214 -14.11 -18.56 6.49
N VAL A 215 -13.45 -17.39 6.40
CA VAL A 215 -14.07 -16.19 5.83
C VAL A 215 -14.43 -16.41 4.36
N ALA A 216 -13.46 -16.78 3.52
CA ALA A 216 -13.68 -16.97 2.09
C ALA A 216 -14.77 -18.01 1.80
N ASP A 217 -14.79 -19.13 2.55
CA ASP A 217 -15.78 -20.20 2.37
C ASP A 217 -17.24 -19.76 2.63
N ARG A 218 -17.45 -18.71 3.45
CA ARG A 218 -18.79 -18.26 3.87
C ARG A 218 -19.20 -16.94 3.25
N SER A 219 -18.25 -16.25 2.61
CA SER A 219 -18.44 -14.91 2.08
C SER A 219 -19.06 -14.91 0.70
N LYS A 220 -19.53 -13.74 0.28
CA LYS A 220 -20.08 -13.44 -1.04
C LYS A 220 -19.55 -12.09 -1.49
N PRO A 221 -19.64 -11.75 -2.80
CA PRO A 221 -19.29 -10.43 -3.27
C PRO A 221 -19.93 -9.33 -2.42
N HIS A 222 -19.15 -8.29 -2.15
CA HIS A 222 -19.51 -7.17 -1.31
C HIS A 222 -20.76 -6.44 -1.80
N THR A 223 -21.53 -6.00 -0.83
CA THR A 223 -22.65 -5.08 -0.97
C THR A 223 -22.44 -3.92 -0.01
N GLU A 224 -23.13 -2.81 -0.19
CA GLU A 224 -23.07 -1.71 0.79
C GLU A 224 -23.38 -2.20 2.21
N ILE A 225 -24.33 -3.14 2.34
CA ILE A 225 -24.72 -3.73 3.64
C ILE A 225 -23.57 -4.53 4.24
N SER A 226 -22.92 -5.42 3.47
CA SER A 226 -21.80 -6.22 3.99
C SER A 226 -20.58 -5.36 4.35
N LEU A 227 -20.42 -4.19 3.73
CA LEU A 227 -19.38 -3.24 4.12
C LEU A 227 -19.68 -2.47 5.42
N GLN A 228 -20.91 -2.54 5.94
CA GLN A 228 -21.23 -2.02 7.28
C GLN A 228 -21.13 -3.08 8.37
N GLU A 229 -21.05 -4.36 8.01
CA GLU A 229 -20.88 -5.44 8.97
C GLU A 229 -19.46 -5.42 9.56
N ASP A 230 -19.38 -5.69 10.86
CA ASP A 230 -18.10 -5.88 11.56
C ASP A 230 -17.46 -7.18 11.06
N SER A 231 -16.27 -7.05 10.46
CA SER A 231 -15.50 -8.19 9.97
C SER A 231 -14.94 -9.06 11.09
N GLY A 232 -14.90 -8.56 12.33
CA GLY A 232 -14.18 -9.16 13.44
C GLY A 232 -12.66 -9.08 13.27
N TYR A 233 -12.16 -8.34 12.27
CA TYR A 233 -10.73 -8.21 11.96
C TYR A 233 -10.32 -6.74 11.85
N SER A 234 -9.84 -6.19 12.97
CA SER A 234 -9.48 -4.78 13.11
C SER A 234 -8.56 -4.21 12.01
N PRO A 235 -7.54 -4.93 11.50
CA PRO A 235 -6.72 -4.42 10.39
C PRO A 235 -7.54 -4.15 9.13
N TYR A 236 -8.48 -5.03 8.79
CA TYR A 236 -9.35 -4.82 7.63
C TYR A 236 -10.33 -3.67 7.85
N GLU A 237 -10.83 -3.47 9.07
CA GLU A 237 -11.64 -2.28 9.40
C GLU A 237 -10.85 -0.97 9.23
N ARG A 238 -9.63 -0.95 9.73
CA ARG A 238 -8.72 0.21 9.62
C ARG A 238 -8.36 0.52 8.17
N TRP A 239 -8.35 -0.49 7.30
CA TRP A 239 -8.18 -0.31 5.87
C TRP A 239 -9.47 0.18 5.18
N ARG A 240 -10.60 -0.48 5.43
CA ARG A 240 -11.88 -0.21 4.73
C ARG A 240 -12.46 1.18 5.04
N ILE A 241 -12.46 1.57 6.32
CA ILE A 241 -13.16 2.78 6.80
C ILE A 241 -12.63 4.08 6.16
N PRO A 242 -11.32 4.35 6.12
CA PRO A 242 -10.80 5.54 5.47
C PRO A 242 -11.12 5.59 3.98
N ILE A 243 -11.08 4.45 3.28
CA ILE A 243 -11.41 4.37 1.86
C ILE A 243 -12.87 4.75 1.63
N MET A 244 -13.80 4.16 2.38
CA MET A 244 -15.23 4.52 2.26
C MET A 244 -15.49 6.00 2.54
N LYS A 245 -14.74 6.61 3.45
CA LYS A 245 -14.84 8.04 3.76
C LYS A 245 -14.37 8.93 2.62
N HIS A 246 -13.32 8.53 1.89
CA HIS A 246 -12.69 9.35 0.85
C HIS A 246 -13.18 9.06 -0.58
N GLU A 247 -13.48 7.81 -0.91
CA GLU A 247 -13.90 7.37 -2.25
C GLU A 247 -15.37 6.96 -2.35
N GLY A 248 -16.04 6.80 -1.21
CA GLY A 248 -17.38 6.19 -1.15
C GLY A 248 -17.33 4.66 -1.15
N ALA A 249 -18.47 4.03 -0.90
CA ALA A 249 -18.58 2.57 -0.83
C ALA A 249 -18.49 1.89 -2.21
N ASP A 250 -18.90 2.60 -3.28
CA ASP A 250 -19.00 2.05 -4.63
C ASP A 250 -17.69 1.44 -5.15
N ILE A 251 -16.54 2.02 -4.77
CA ILE A 251 -15.22 1.53 -5.18
C ILE A 251 -14.88 0.16 -4.56
N LEU A 252 -15.55 -0.20 -3.46
CA LEU A 252 -15.37 -1.46 -2.72
C LEU A 252 -16.52 -2.45 -2.95
N THR A 253 -17.54 -2.09 -3.74
CA THR A 253 -18.68 -2.97 -4.07
C THR A 253 -18.82 -3.23 -5.56
N THR A 254 -18.20 -2.40 -6.41
CA THR A 254 -18.25 -2.59 -7.86
C THR A 254 -17.27 -3.67 -8.30
N GLN A 255 -17.79 -4.88 -8.48
CA GLN A 255 -17.02 -5.99 -9.03
C GLN A 255 -16.73 -5.75 -10.52
N ILE A 256 -15.45 -5.79 -10.90
CA ILE A 256 -14.99 -5.57 -12.28
C ILE A 256 -14.43 -6.83 -12.95
N GLU A 257 -14.09 -7.86 -12.17
CA GLU A 257 -13.69 -9.19 -12.68
C GLU A 257 -14.55 -10.28 -12.05
N PHE A 258 -14.75 -11.38 -12.78
CA PHE A 258 -15.70 -12.44 -12.42
C PHE A 258 -15.02 -13.81 -12.50
N SER A 259 -15.30 -14.68 -11.51
CA SER A 259 -14.83 -16.06 -11.41
C SER A 259 -15.56 -17.02 -12.34
#